data_AF-A0A8B8PXY6-F1
#
_entry.id   AF-A0A8B8PXY6-F1
#
_cell.length_a   1.000
_cell.length_b   1.000
_cell.length_c   1.000
_cell.angle_alpha   90.00
_cell.angle_beta   90.00
_cell.angle_gamma   90.00
#
_symmetry.space_group_name_H-M   'P 1'
#
loop_
_entity.id
_entity.type
_entity.pdbx_description
1 polymer ?
#
loop_
_entity_poly.entity_id
_entity_poly.type
_entity_poly.pdbx_seq_one_letter_code
_entity_poly.pdbx_strand_id
1 'polypeptide(L)'
;MSISNQPYRRVQLSREHIAELDKDQLIAKWFQQEAYINQLEGDTEEFSKQVDDLQRELQSNELRYKKRLHNVCMKLTLRDRKLAQLQDKLEQITQSQLPTTYQLESTLVDPALNLMFEKMKSEVEAAKVKVEEMQNELSAWKFTPDSTTGKRLMAKCRLLHNENEELGKEMSTGWVAQLTGNLALQKKFSEEMKKSQTELDEFLLELEEEVEGMQNTIYYLQQQLKEAKEEKTIKPNPSEIVPKEEQLSEQPS
;
A
#
# COMPACT_ATOMS: atom_id res chain seq x y z
N MET A 1 9.52 -51.15 -48.81
CA MET A 1 8.52 -51.93 -49.57
C MET A 1 7.26 -51.10 -49.62
N SER A 2 7.05 -50.44 -50.75
CA SER A 2 5.96 -49.49 -50.95
C SER A 2 4.67 -50.27 -51.18
N ILE A 3 3.88 -50.45 -50.11
CA ILE A 3 2.50 -50.93 -50.24
C ILE A 3 1.76 -49.80 -50.95
N SER A 4 1.34 -50.07 -52.19
CA SER A 4 0.50 -49.19 -52.99
C SER A 4 -0.83 -48.99 -52.26
N ASN A 5 -0.88 -47.99 -51.39
CA ASN A 5 -2.09 -47.62 -50.66
C ASN A 5 -3.01 -46.86 -51.64
N GLN A 6 -3.68 -47.60 -52.52
CA GLN A 6 -4.80 -47.03 -53.26
C GLN A 6 -5.93 -46.81 -52.24
N PRO A 7 -6.41 -45.56 -52.06
CA PRO A 7 -7.52 -45.32 -51.14
C PRO A 7 -8.71 -46.16 -51.60
N TYR A 8 -9.30 -46.93 -50.68
CA TYR A 8 -10.56 -47.61 -50.97
C TYR A 8 -11.53 -46.53 -51.46
N ARG A 9 -12.16 -46.75 -52.62
CA ARG A 9 -13.10 -45.77 -53.18
C ARG A 9 -14.49 -46.10 -52.70
N ARG A 10 -15.21 -45.07 -52.27
CA ARG A 10 -16.65 -45.12 -52.01
C ARG A 10 -17.37 -45.78 -53.19
N VAL A 11 -18.13 -46.82 -52.89
CA VAL A 11 -18.99 -47.47 -53.86
C VAL A 11 -20.19 -46.55 -54.13
N GLN A 12 -20.38 -46.16 -55.39
CA GLN A 12 -21.54 -45.38 -55.83
C GLN A 12 -22.42 -46.26 -56.71
N LEU A 13 -23.61 -46.60 -56.23
CA LEU A 13 -24.60 -47.39 -56.96
C LEU A 13 -25.92 -46.62 -57.01
N SER A 14 -26.44 -46.37 -58.21
CA SER A 14 -27.81 -45.87 -58.42
C SER A 14 -28.81 -47.01 -58.29
N ARG A 15 -30.06 -46.70 -57.93
CA ARG A 15 -31.11 -47.71 -57.66
C ARG A 15 -31.36 -48.66 -58.84
N GLU A 16 -31.14 -48.20 -60.08
CA GLU A 16 -31.27 -48.98 -61.32
C GLU A 16 -30.13 -50.00 -61.48
N HIS A 17 -28.89 -49.61 -61.18
CA HIS A 17 -27.72 -50.50 -61.26
C HIS A 17 -27.79 -51.67 -60.27
N ILE A 18 -28.45 -51.48 -59.11
CA ILE A 18 -28.61 -52.53 -58.09
C ILE A 18 -29.48 -53.69 -58.59
N ALA A 19 -30.44 -53.42 -59.49
CA ALA A 19 -31.33 -54.43 -60.05
C ALA A 19 -30.67 -55.31 -61.12
N GLU A 20 -29.55 -54.85 -61.71
CA GLU A 20 -28.83 -55.54 -62.80
C GLU A 20 -27.62 -56.35 -62.30
N LEU A 21 -27.25 -56.22 -61.02
CA LEU A 21 -26.08 -56.86 -60.41
C LEU A 21 -26.39 -58.27 -59.91
N ASP A 22 -25.46 -59.20 -60.15
CA ASP A 22 -25.52 -60.55 -59.58
C ASP A 22 -25.17 -60.54 -58.07
N LYS A 23 -25.65 -61.55 -57.34
CA LYS A 23 -25.48 -61.66 -55.88
C LYS A 23 -24.02 -61.61 -55.46
N ASP A 24 -23.14 -62.29 -56.18
CA ASP A 24 -21.70 -62.31 -55.87
C ASP A 24 -21.04 -60.95 -56.12
N GLN A 25 -21.52 -60.19 -57.11
CA GLN A 25 -21.03 -58.84 -57.40
C GLN A 25 -21.49 -57.84 -56.32
N LEU A 26 -22.71 -57.99 -55.80
CA LEU A 26 -23.20 -57.21 -54.65
C LEU A 26 -22.38 -57.48 -53.38
N ILE A 27 -22.03 -58.74 -53.12
CA ILE A 27 -21.18 -59.13 -51.98
C ILE A 27 -19.78 -58.51 -52.11
N ALA A 28 -19.17 -58.58 -53.29
CA ALA A 28 -17.86 -57.96 -53.53
C ALA A 28 -17.90 -56.43 -53.33
N LYS A 29 -18.99 -55.77 -53.76
CA LYS A 29 -19.19 -54.33 -53.56
C LYS A 29 -19.47 -53.98 -52.10
N TRP A 30 -20.15 -54.84 -51.35
CA TRP A 30 -20.34 -54.68 -49.91
C TRP A 30 -19.01 -54.69 -49.16
N PHE A 31 -18.18 -55.72 -49.37
CA PHE A 31 -16.87 -55.80 -48.73
C PHE A 31 -15.94 -54.64 -49.14
N GLN A 32 -16.03 -54.17 -50.39
CA GLN A 32 -15.30 -52.97 -50.83
C GLN A 32 -15.74 -51.72 -50.05
N GLN A 33 -17.04 -51.56 -49.80
CA GLN A 33 -17.58 -50.44 -49.03
C GLN A 33 -17.26 -50.57 -47.54
N GLU A 34 -17.28 -51.78 -46.98
CA GLU A 34 -16.91 -52.07 -45.59
C GLU A 34 -15.42 -51.78 -45.33
N ALA A 35 -14.54 -52.18 -46.25
CA ALA A 35 -13.12 -51.82 -46.19
C ALA A 35 -12.89 -50.29 -46.25
N TYR A 36 -13.68 -49.56 -47.05
CA TYR A 36 -13.63 -48.11 -47.10
C TYR A 36 -14.11 -47.46 -45.78
N ILE A 37 -15.21 -47.97 -45.19
CA ILE A 37 -15.73 -47.47 -43.91
C ILE A 37 -14.71 -47.71 -42.80
N ASN A 38 -14.14 -48.91 -42.69
CA ASN A 38 -13.12 -49.24 -41.70
C ASN A 38 -11.88 -48.34 -41.84
N GLN A 39 -11.47 -48.01 -43.07
CA GLN A 39 -10.39 -47.04 -43.28
C GLN A 39 -10.77 -45.65 -42.79
N LEU A 40 -11.97 -45.15 -43.11
CA LEU A 40 -12.43 -43.84 -42.65
C LEU A 40 -12.56 -43.76 -41.13
N GLU A 41 -13.03 -44.82 -40.48
CA GLU A 41 -13.14 -44.90 -39.02
C GLU A 41 -11.75 -44.87 -38.38
N GLY A 42 -10.80 -45.64 -38.91
CA GLY A 42 -9.40 -45.60 -38.49
C GLY A 42 -8.75 -44.23 -38.66
N ASP A 43 -8.92 -43.61 -39.84
CA ASP A 43 -8.42 -42.26 -40.13
C ASP A 43 -9.06 -41.24 -39.17
N THR A 44 -10.37 -41.35 -38.90
CA THR A 44 -11.09 -40.45 -37.97
C THR A 44 -10.59 -40.59 -36.54
N GLU A 45 -10.35 -41.81 -36.06
CA GLU A 45 -9.75 -42.04 -34.74
C GLU A 45 -8.32 -41.50 -34.66
N GLU A 46 -7.52 -41.65 -35.71
CA GLU A 46 -6.16 -41.11 -35.78
C GLU A 46 -6.16 -39.58 -35.77
N PHE A 47 -7.03 -38.94 -36.58
CA PHE A 47 -7.20 -37.50 -36.56
C PHE A 47 -7.70 -37.00 -35.20
N SER A 48 -8.63 -37.71 -34.55
CA SER A 48 -9.09 -37.36 -33.21
C SER A 48 -7.94 -37.35 -32.20
N LYS A 49 -7.09 -38.37 -32.22
CA LYS A 49 -5.91 -38.45 -31.35
C LYS A 49 -4.92 -37.32 -31.63
N GLN A 50 -4.67 -37.00 -32.91
CA GLN A 50 -3.81 -35.88 -33.30
C GLN A 50 -4.35 -34.54 -32.80
N VAL A 51 -5.66 -34.32 -32.87
CA VAL A 51 -6.31 -33.10 -32.34
C VAL A 51 -6.13 -33.01 -30.83
N ASP A 52 -6.34 -34.09 -30.09
CA ASP A 52 -6.16 -34.11 -28.63
C ASP A 52 -4.71 -33.87 -28.22
N ASP A 53 -3.75 -34.45 -28.95
CA ASP A 53 -2.32 -34.26 -28.71
C ASP A 53 -1.91 -32.81 -28.97
N LEU A 54 -2.34 -32.23 -30.09
CA LEU A 54 -2.09 -30.82 -30.42
C LEU A 54 -2.73 -29.88 -29.39
N GLN A 55 -3.94 -30.19 -28.91
CA GLN A 55 -4.61 -29.39 -27.89
C GLN A 55 -3.87 -29.44 -26.54
N ARG A 56 -3.35 -30.61 -26.14
CA ARG A 56 -2.51 -30.76 -24.95
C ARG A 56 -1.18 -30.02 -25.10
N GLU A 57 -0.55 -30.08 -26.27
CA GLU A 57 0.70 -29.36 -26.54
C GLU A 57 0.49 -27.84 -26.50
N LEU A 58 -0.61 -27.33 -27.09
CA LEU A 58 -0.97 -25.92 -27.06
C LEU A 58 -1.15 -25.43 -25.61
N GLN A 59 -1.94 -26.15 -24.79
CA GLN A 59 -2.15 -25.79 -23.38
C GLN A 59 -0.84 -25.79 -22.58
N SER A 60 0.02 -26.79 -22.79
CA SER A 60 1.34 -26.87 -22.15
C SER A 60 2.23 -25.69 -22.57
N ASN A 61 2.19 -25.31 -23.85
CA ASN A 61 2.96 -24.21 -24.38
C ASN A 61 2.47 -22.86 -23.82
N GLU A 62 1.15 -22.62 -23.78
CA GLU A 62 0.56 -21.43 -23.17
C GLU A 62 0.98 -21.25 -21.71
N LEU A 63 0.99 -22.34 -20.92
CA LEU A 63 1.45 -22.30 -19.54
C LEU A 63 2.94 -21.95 -19.45
N ARG A 64 3.78 -22.50 -20.34
CA ARG A 64 5.21 -22.16 -20.43
C ARG A 64 5.41 -20.69 -20.79
N TYR A 65 4.67 -20.16 -21.75
CA TYR A 65 4.70 -18.74 -22.12
C TYR A 65 4.28 -17.84 -20.97
N LYS A 66 3.17 -18.15 -20.28
CA LYS A 66 2.72 -17.40 -19.09
C LYS A 66 3.79 -17.37 -17.99
N LYS A 67 4.42 -18.51 -17.68
CA LYS A 67 5.51 -18.60 -16.70
C LYS A 67 6.72 -17.76 -17.11
N ARG A 68 7.11 -17.82 -18.40
CA ARG A 68 8.24 -17.02 -18.93
C ARG A 68 7.95 -15.52 -18.86
N LEU A 69 6.75 -15.10 -19.27
CA LEU A 69 6.31 -13.71 -19.19
C LEU A 69 6.29 -13.21 -17.74
N HIS A 70 5.75 -14.01 -16.81
CA HIS A 70 5.75 -13.66 -15.40
C HIS A 70 7.18 -13.48 -14.85
N ASN A 71 8.11 -14.38 -15.18
CA ASN A 71 9.51 -14.26 -14.75
C ASN A 71 10.18 -12.99 -15.31
N VAL A 72 9.91 -12.65 -16.57
CA VAL A 72 10.41 -11.41 -17.19
C VAL A 72 9.82 -10.19 -16.50
N CYS A 73 8.51 -10.18 -16.24
CA CYS A 73 7.84 -9.09 -15.52
C CYS A 73 8.44 -8.89 -14.12
N MET A 74 8.61 -9.96 -13.34
CA MET A 74 9.29 -9.90 -12.03
C MET A 74 10.73 -9.36 -12.11
N LYS A 75 11.49 -9.74 -13.15
CA LYS A 75 12.85 -9.23 -13.34
C LYS A 75 12.85 -7.74 -13.68
N LEU A 76 11.90 -7.29 -14.50
CA LEU A 76 11.73 -5.88 -14.84
C LEU A 76 11.36 -5.07 -13.60
N THR A 77 10.35 -5.49 -12.84
CA THR A 77 9.94 -4.79 -11.61
C THR A 77 11.07 -4.71 -10.58
N LEU A 78 11.90 -5.75 -10.46
CA LEU A 78 13.08 -5.71 -9.59
C LEU A 78 14.14 -4.72 -10.11
N ARG A 79 14.34 -4.62 -11.43
CA ARG A 79 15.24 -3.63 -12.03
C ARG A 79 14.71 -2.22 -11.85
N ASP A 80 13.43 -1.99 -12.05
CA ASP A 80 12.78 -0.68 -11.86
C ASP A 80 12.91 -0.21 -10.41
N ARG A 81 12.69 -1.11 -9.44
CA ARG A 81 12.93 -0.81 -8.03
C ARG A 81 14.39 -0.44 -7.75
N LYS A 82 15.36 -1.13 -8.35
CA LYS A 82 16.78 -0.78 -8.21
C LYS A 82 17.11 0.57 -8.84
N LEU A 83 16.51 0.91 -9.98
CA LEU A 83 16.69 2.21 -10.61
C LEU A 83 16.13 3.33 -9.73
N ALA A 84 14.93 3.16 -9.17
CA ALA A 84 14.36 4.11 -8.21
C ALA A 84 15.28 4.32 -6.99
N GLN A 85 15.81 3.24 -6.40
CA GLN A 85 16.76 3.34 -5.28
C GLN A 85 18.06 4.08 -5.65
N LEU A 86 18.55 3.94 -6.89
CA LEU A 86 19.72 4.68 -7.36
C LEU A 86 19.39 6.15 -7.61
N GLN A 87 18.18 6.46 -8.11
CA GLN A 87 17.70 7.83 -8.26
C GLN A 87 17.58 8.53 -6.91
N ASP A 88 17.00 7.88 -5.90
CA ASP A 88 16.90 8.44 -4.54
C ASP A 88 18.28 8.74 -3.96
N LYS A 89 19.25 7.83 -4.14
CA LYS A 89 20.64 8.05 -3.72
C LYS A 89 21.28 9.22 -4.46
N LEU A 90 21.06 9.32 -5.77
CA LEU A 90 21.59 10.40 -6.56
C LEU A 90 20.99 11.73 -6.10
N GLU A 91 19.68 11.79 -5.85
CA GLU A 91 19.01 12.98 -5.33
C GLU A 91 19.55 13.38 -3.95
N GLN A 92 19.72 12.43 -3.03
CA GLN A 92 20.35 12.69 -1.72
C GLN A 92 21.77 13.24 -1.86
N ILE A 93 22.59 12.65 -2.73
CA ILE A 93 23.93 13.16 -3.00
C ILE A 93 23.86 14.56 -3.58
N THR A 94 22.97 14.80 -4.56
CA THR A 94 22.79 16.10 -5.19
C THR A 94 22.38 17.15 -4.15
N GLN A 95 21.41 16.85 -3.28
CA GLN A 95 20.98 17.73 -2.20
C GLN A 95 22.09 17.99 -1.17
N SER A 96 22.92 16.98 -0.86
CA SER A 96 24.09 17.15 0.02
C SER A 96 25.26 17.90 -0.64
N GLN A 97 25.33 17.87 -1.97
CA GLN A 97 26.38 18.47 -2.77
C GLN A 97 26.03 19.86 -3.30
N LEU A 98 24.78 20.34 -3.21
CA LEU A 98 24.47 21.75 -3.42
C LEU A 98 25.00 22.50 -2.19
N PRO A 99 26.20 23.10 -2.27
CA PRO A 99 26.66 23.93 -1.19
C PRO A 99 25.73 25.14 -1.22
N THR A 100 25.14 25.50 -0.09
CA THR A 100 24.47 26.81 0.02
C THR A 100 25.46 27.86 -0.51
N THR A 101 25.02 28.91 -1.21
CA THR A 101 25.93 29.95 -1.78
C THR A 101 27.04 30.38 -0.81
N TYR A 102 26.71 30.43 0.49
CA TYR A 102 27.62 30.61 1.61
C TYR A 102 28.81 29.61 1.71
N GLN A 103 28.58 28.33 1.46
CA GLN A 103 29.63 27.29 1.45
C GLN A 103 30.53 27.39 0.22
N LEU A 104 29.97 27.78 -0.94
CA LEU A 104 30.77 28.10 -2.13
C LEU A 104 31.68 29.30 -1.87
N GLU A 105 31.14 30.37 -1.29
CA GLU A 105 31.91 31.55 -0.86
C GLU A 105 33.00 31.20 0.16
N SER A 106 32.72 30.31 1.13
CA SER A 106 33.71 29.88 2.12
C SER A 106 34.77 28.92 1.59
N THR A 107 34.48 28.14 0.54
CA THR A 107 35.49 27.33 -0.18
C THR A 107 36.36 28.14 -1.15
N LEU A 108 35.85 29.28 -1.64
CA LEU A 108 36.61 30.19 -2.52
C LEU A 108 37.63 31.05 -1.75
N VAL A 109 37.46 31.19 -0.43
CA VAL A 109 38.47 31.76 0.46
C VAL A 109 39.28 30.60 1.04
N ASP A 110 40.62 30.63 0.87
CA ASP A 110 41.50 29.65 1.51
C ASP A 110 41.15 29.56 3.01
N PRO A 111 40.75 28.39 3.54
CA PRO A 111 40.37 28.22 4.94
C PRO A 111 41.43 28.73 5.92
N ALA A 112 42.71 28.65 5.53
CA ALA A 112 43.81 29.18 6.34
C ALA A 112 43.82 30.72 6.36
N LEU A 113 43.54 31.38 5.23
CA LEU A 113 43.37 32.83 5.16
C LEU A 113 42.17 33.28 5.99
N ASN A 114 41.02 32.60 5.90
CA ASN A 114 39.84 32.96 6.69
C ASN A 114 40.12 32.88 8.19
N LEU A 115 40.78 31.81 8.66
CA LEU A 115 41.15 31.65 10.05
C LEU A 115 42.09 32.78 10.52
N MET A 116 43.05 33.18 9.67
CA MET A 116 43.94 34.30 9.98
C MET A 116 43.19 35.64 10.05
N PHE A 117 42.22 35.89 9.16
CA PHE A 117 41.40 37.10 9.21
C PHE A 117 40.47 37.12 10.42
N GLU A 118 39.85 36.00 10.78
CA GLU A 118 39.03 35.91 12.00
C GLU A 118 39.87 36.14 13.25
N LYS A 119 41.06 35.52 13.32
CA LYS A 119 41.98 35.73 14.45
C LYS A 119 42.42 37.18 14.54
N MET A 120 42.78 37.80 13.42
CA MET A 120 43.16 39.21 13.37
C MET A 120 41.99 40.13 13.77
N LYS A 121 40.77 39.84 13.31
CA LYS A 121 39.57 40.58 13.70
C LYS A 121 39.30 40.45 15.19
N SER A 122 39.46 39.25 15.76
CA SER A 122 39.33 39.00 17.19
C SER A 122 40.39 39.75 18.00
N GLU A 123 41.66 39.75 17.58
CA GLU A 123 42.74 40.48 18.23
C GLU A 123 42.53 42.00 18.17
N VAL A 124 42.07 42.52 17.03
CA VAL A 124 41.72 43.94 16.86
C VAL A 124 40.57 44.33 17.80
N GLU A 125 39.53 43.51 17.88
CA GLU A 125 38.39 43.81 18.75
C GLU A 125 38.77 43.73 20.23
N ALA A 126 39.56 42.74 20.63
CA ALA A 126 40.11 42.65 21.97
C ALA A 126 40.99 43.86 22.33
N ALA A 127 41.81 44.33 21.38
CA ALA A 127 42.62 45.53 21.57
C ALA A 127 41.76 46.79 21.72
N LYS A 128 40.68 46.94 20.92
CA LYS A 128 39.75 48.06 21.07
C LYS A 128 39.06 48.06 22.43
N VAL A 129 38.55 46.91 22.87
CA VAL A 129 37.93 46.78 24.20
C VAL A 129 38.93 47.19 25.28
N LYS A 130 40.18 46.73 25.20
CA LYS A 130 41.22 47.08 26.18
C LYS A 130 41.57 48.58 26.16
N VAL A 131 41.58 49.21 24.99
CA VAL A 131 41.76 50.66 24.87
C VAL A 131 40.57 51.40 25.48
N GLU A 132 39.35 50.95 25.22
CA GLU A 132 38.14 51.53 25.80
C GLU A 132 38.10 51.37 27.32
N GLU A 133 38.49 50.21 27.84
CA GLU A 133 38.64 49.96 29.28
C GLU A 133 39.68 50.89 29.91
N MET A 134 40.89 50.99 29.34
CA MET A 134 41.94 51.87 29.85
C MET A 134 41.54 53.35 29.77
N GLN A 135 40.81 53.74 28.71
CA GLN A 135 40.25 55.09 28.57
C GLN A 135 39.16 55.35 29.60
N ASN A 136 38.29 54.36 29.85
CA ASN A 136 37.25 54.42 30.88
C ASN A 136 37.87 54.49 32.27
N GLU A 137 38.90 53.72 32.58
CA GLU A 137 39.66 53.81 33.82
C GLU A 137 40.30 55.19 33.97
N LEU A 138 41.00 55.71 32.96
CA LEU A 138 41.58 57.05 33.00
C LEU A 138 40.51 58.14 33.22
N SER A 139 39.32 57.94 32.64
CA SER A 139 38.17 58.83 32.87
C SER A 139 37.59 58.69 34.28
N ALA A 140 37.57 57.47 34.84
CA ALA A 140 37.15 57.19 36.20
C ALA A 140 38.14 57.73 37.23
N TRP A 141 39.44 57.75 36.95
CA TRP A 141 40.44 58.40 37.79
C TRP A 141 40.30 59.93 37.82
N LYS A 142 39.74 60.52 36.76
CA LYS A 142 39.36 61.93 36.69
C LYS A 142 37.97 62.19 37.31
N PHE A 143 37.25 61.16 37.72
CA PHE A 143 35.95 61.28 38.31
C PHE A 143 36.05 61.79 39.75
N THR A 144 35.46 62.95 39.98
CA THR A 144 35.22 63.47 41.33
C THR A 144 33.72 63.34 41.62
N PRO A 145 33.31 62.57 42.65
CA PRO A 145 31.91 62.35 42.99
C PRO A 145 31.12 63.65 43.24
N ASP A 146 31.83 64.71 43.66
CA ASP A 146 31.24 66.01 43.95
C ASP A 146 31.09 66.94 42.74
N SER A 147 31.69 66.59 41.61
CA SER A 147 31.53 67.36 40.37
C SER A 147 30.07 67.32 39.90
N THR A 148 29.62 68.39 39.25
CA THR A 148 28.27 68.50 38.67
C THR A 148 27.99 67.36 37.67
N THR A 149 29.00 66.95 36.91
CA THR A 149 28.92 65.80 36.00
C THR A 149 28.83 64.47 36.75
N GLY A 150 29.60 64.28 37.83
CA GLY A 150 29.56 63.06 38.64
C GLY A 150 28.22 62.85 39.35
N LYS A 151 27.64 63.92 39.91
CA LYS A 151 26.30 63.88 40.53
C LYS A 151 25.21 63.46 39.53
N ARG A 152 25.27 63.99 38.31
CA ARG A 152 24.32 63.65 37.23
C ARG A 152 24.48 62.19 36.78
N LEU A 153 25.70 61.69 36.68
CA LEU A 153 25.95 60.28 36.34
C LEU A 153 25.40 59.34 37.42
N MET A 154 25.67 59.64 38.69
CA MET A 154 25.18 58.84 39.82
C MET A 154 23.65 58.85 39.93
N ALA A 155 23.01 59.98 39.64
CA ALA A 155 21.55 60.05 39.52
C ALA A 155 21.03 59.14 38.39
N LYS A 156 21.71 59.13 37.24
CA LYS A 156 21.36 58.25 36.12
C LYS A 156 21.58 56.77 36.43
N CYS A 157 22.65 56.40 37.13
CA CYS A 157 22.89 55.03 37.60
C CYS A 157 21.80 54.57 38.56
N ARG A 158 21.36 55.42 39.50
CA ARG A 158 20.22 55.10 40.39
C ARG A 158 18.93 54.90 39.62
N LEU A 159 18.65 55.74 38.63
CA LEU A 159 17.48 55.61 37.76
C LEU A 159 17.50 54.28 36.99
N LEU A 160 18.62 53.96 36.32
CA LEU A 160 18.77 52.71 35.58
C LEU A 160 18.66 51.47 36.47
N HIS A 161 19.16 51.54 37.70
CA HIS A 161 19.02 50.45 38.66
C HIS A 161 17.56 50.22 39.05
N ASN A 162 16.82 51.31 39.31
CA ASN A 162 15.39 51.23 39.63
C ASN A 162 14.57 50.72 38.43
N GLU A 163 14.86 51.18 37.22
CA GLU A 163 14.22 50.71 35.98
C GLU A 163 14.48 49.21 35.75
N ASN A 164 15.71 48.74 35.96
CA ASN A 164 16.02 47.31 35.87
C ASN A 164 15.30 46.48 36.93
N GLU A 165 15.15 47.00 38.16
CA GLU A 165 14.40 46.34 39.21
C GLU A 165 12.91 46.25 38.87
N GLU A 166 12.33 47.31 38.30
CA GLU A 166 10.95 47.35 37.81
C GLU A 166 10.74 46.37 36.63
N LEU A 167 11.62 46.37 35.64
CA LEU A 167 11.59 45.41 34.53
C LEU A 167 11.70 43.96 35.02
N GLY A 168 12.53 43.69 36.03
CA GLY A 168 12.64 42.37 36.66
C GLY A 168 11.34 41.94 37.36
N LYS A 169 10.65 42.88 38.01
CA LYS A 169 9.33 42.63 38.62
C LYS A 169 8.27 42.41 37.55
N GLU A 170 8.22 43.22 36.50
CA GLU A 170 7.25 43.06 35.40
C GLU A 170 7.44 41.74 34.65
N MET A 171 8.69 41.38 34.33
CA MET A 171 9.00 40.13 33.63
C MET A 171 8.68 38.90 34.47
N SER A 172 9.00 38.92 35.77
CA SER A 172 8.73 37.79 36.67
C SER A 172 7.24 37.60 36.97
N THR A 173 6.44 38.66 36.98
CA THR A 173 5.02 38.60 37.38
C THR A 173 4.05 38.49 36.21
N GLY A 174 4.30 39.17 35.09
CA GLY A 174 3.34 39.25 33.99
C GLY A 174 3.44 38.06 33.02
N TRP A 175 4.59 37.94 32.36
CA TRP A 175 4.76 36.99 31.26
C TRP A 175 4.86 35.54 31.74
N VAL A 176 5.60 35.30 32.83
CA VAL A 176 5.74 33.98 33.42
C VAL A 176 4.41 33.47 33.97
N ALA A 177 3.62 34.32 34.63
CA ALA A 177 2.29 33.93 35.13
C ALA A 177 1.32 33.61 33.98
N GLN A 178 1.32 34.41 32.91
CA GLN A 178 0.50 34.15 31.73
C GLN A 178 0.88 32.82 31.04
N LEU A 179 2.17 32.58 30.83
CA LEU A 179 2.66 31.31 30.26
C LEU A 179 2.31 30.12 31.15
N THR A 180 2.45 30.27 32.47
CA THR A 180 2.11 29.21 33.44
C THR A 180 0.61 28.90 33.43
N GLY A 181 -0.25 29.92 33.33
CA GLY A 181 -1.70 29.76 33.20
C GLY A 181 -2.10 29.06 31.90
N ASN A 182 -1.53 29.48 30.76
CA ASN A 182 -1.77 28.85 29.48
C ASN A 182 -1.31 27.38 29.47
N LEU A 183 -0.15 27.08 30.07
CA LEU A 183 0.36 25.72 30.22
C LEU A 183 -0.58 24.85 31.08
N ALA A 184 -1.09 25.39 32.19
CA ALA A 184 -2.05 24.68 33.03
C ALA A 184 -3.37 24.37 32.29
N LEU A 185 -3.88 25.34 31.53
CA LEU A 185 -5.07 25.15 30.69
C LEU A 185 -4.85 24.07 29.62
N GLN A 186 -3.70 24.10 28.94
CA GLN A 186 -3.36 23.11 27.92
C GLN A 186 -3.26 21.69 28.50
N LYS A 187 -2.66 21.53 29.68
CA LYS A 187 -2.59 20.24 30.38
C LYS A 187 -3.98 19.70 30.68
N LYS A 188 -4.87 20.55 31.21
CA LYS A 188 -6.27 20.18 31.49
C LYS A 188 -7.00 19.73 30.21
N PHE A 189 -6.86 20.47 29.11
CA PHE A 189 -7.45 20.09 27.83
C PHE A 189 -6.90 18.75 27.31
N SER A 190 -5.60 18.50 27.46
CA SER A 190 -5.00 17.22 27.09
C SER A 190 -5.51 16.06 27.95
N GLU A 191 -5.74 16.29 29.24
CA GLU A 191 -6.31 15.27 30.14
C GLU A 191 -7.77 14.96 29.77
N GLU A 192 -8.58 15.99 29.51
CA GLU A 192 -9.97 15.82 29.05
C GLU A 192 -10.03 15.07 27.71
N MET A 193 -9.14 15.38 26.76
CA MET A 193 -9.06 14.66 25.49
C MET A 193 -8.68 13.19 25.67
N LYS A 194 -7.69 12.89 26.53
CA LYS A 194 -7.32 11.51 26.85
C LYS A 194 -8.47 10.76 27.49
N LYS A 195 -9.20 11.40 28.41
CA LYS A 195 -10.38 10.80 29.05
C LYS A 195 -11.48 10.50 28.03
N SER A 196 -11.77 11.45 27.14
CA SER A 196 -12.74 11.24 26.05
C SER A 196 -12.30 10.12 25.11
N GLN A 197 -11.01 10.01 24.82
CA GLN A 197 -10.48 8.92 24.01
C GLN A 197 -10.66 7.57 24.70
N THR A 198 -10.34 7.45 26.00
CA THR A 198 -10.53 6.20 26.72
C THR A 198 -12.00 5.78 26.79
N GLU A 199 -12.92 6.73 26.97
CA GLU A 199 -14.37 6.46 26.94
C GLU A 199 -14.83 5.96 25.56
N LEU A 200 -14.28 6.52 24.47
CA LEU A 200 -14.58 6.06 23.11
C LEU A 200 -13.98 4.68 22.81
N ASP A 201 -12.78 4.39 23.32
CA ASP A 201 -12.14 3.08 23.18
C ASP A 201 -12.94 2.00 23.92
N GLU A 202 -13.46 2.31 25.13
CA GLU A 202 -14.38 1.44 25.87
C GLU A 202 -15.66 1.16 25.07
N PHE A 203 -16.27 2.20 24.51
CA PHE A 203 -17.47 2.06 23.69
C PHE A 203 -17.23 1.24 22.41
N LEU A 204 -16.06 1.38 21.77
CA LEU A 204 -15.69 0.56 20.62
C LEU A 204 -15.58 -0.91 20.99
N LEU A 205 -14.99 -1.23 22.15
CA LEU A 205 -14.87 -2.59 22.64
C LEU A 205 -16.25 -3.22 22.90
N GLU A 206 -17.17 -2.47 23.52
CA GLU A 206 -18.56 -2.92 23.70
C GLU A 206 -19.25 -3.22 22.36
N LEU A 207 -19.06 -2.36 21.35
CA LEU A 207 -19.61 -2.60 20.00
C LEU A 207 -18.98 -3.82 19.31
N GLU A 208 -17.69 -4.07 19.49
CA GLU A 208 -17.02 -5.27 18.97
C GLU A 208 -17.63 -6.54 19.59
N GLU A 209 -17.86 -6.55 20.90
CA GLU A 209 -18.53 -7.66 21.60
C GLU A 209 -19.96 -7.89 21.07
N GLU A 210 -20.74 -6.82 20.87
CA GLU A 210 -22.08 -6.93 20.30
C GLU A 210 -22.07 -7.49 18.87
N VAL A 211 -21.12 -7.05 18.03
CA VAL A 211 -20.97 -7.55 16.66
C VAL A 211 -20.57 -9.02 16.66
N GLU A 212 -19.65 -9.45 17.53
CA GLU A 212 -19.30 -10.87 17.68
C GLU A 212 -20.52 -11.70 18.13
N GLY A 213 -21.32 -11.20 19.08
CA GLY A 213 -22.56 -11.82 19.51
C GLY A 213 -23.58 -12.00 18.37
N MET A 214 -23.76 -10.97 17.53
CA MET A 214 -24.61 -11.04 16.35
C MET A 214 -24.05 -11.99 15.29
N GLN A 215 -22.74 -11.98 15.05
CA GLN A 215 -22.06 -12.88 14.11
C GLN A 215 -22.25 -14.35 14.51
N ASN A 216 -22.13 -14.66 15.81
CA ASN A 216 -22.39 -15.99 16.37
C ASN A 216 -23.85 -16.41 16.15
N THR A 217 -24.80 -15.50 16.37
CA THR A 217 -26.23 -15.76 16.13
C THR A 217 -26.51 -16.03 14.65
N ILE A 218 -25.92 -15.25 13.74
CA ILE A 218 -26.04 -15.47 12.30
C ILE A 218 -25.47 -16.83 11.90
N TYR A 219 -24.29 -17.19 12.40
CA TYR A 219 -23.67 -18.48 12.14
C TYR A 219 -24.57 -19.64 12.59
N TYR A 220 -25.13 -19.56 13.79
CA TYR A 220 -26.06 -20.54 14.32
C TYR A 220 -27.30 -20.70 13.43
N LEU A 221 -27.92 -19.59 13.01
CA LEU A 221 -29.07 -19.62 12.10
C LEU A 221 -28.71 -20.18 10.71
N GLN A 222 -27.53 -19.86 10.19
CA GLN A 222 -27.05 -20.43 8.92
C GLN A 222 -26.86 -21.95 9.02
N GLN A 223 -26.35 -22.43 10.15
CA GLN A 223 -26.20 -23.86 10.41
C GLN A 223 -27.56 -24.56 10.47
N GLN A 224 -28.53 -24.02 11.22
CA GLN A 224 -29.89 -24.57 11.24
C GLN A 224 -30.52 -24.62 9.84
N LEU A 225 -30.35 -23.56 9.04
CA LEU A 225 -30.84 -23.52 7.66
C LEU A 225 -30.17 -24.57 6.78
N LYS A 226 -28.88 -24.86 6.99
CA LYS A 226 -28.15 -25.91 6.28
C LYS A 226 -28.68 -27.29 6.67
N GLU A 227 -28.83 -27.55 7.96
CA GLU A 227 -29.39 -28.81 8.49
C GLU A 227 -30.82 -29.06 7.97
N ALA A 228 -31.68 -28.03 8.00
CA ALA A 228 -33.05 -28.13 7.47
C ALA A 228 -33.09 -28.35 5.94
N LYS A 229 -32.13 -27.81 5.19
CA LYS A 229 -31.97 -28.09 3.75
C LYS A 229 -31.50 -29.52 3.52
N GLU A 230 -30.54 -30.01 4.30
CA GLU A 230 -30.02 -31.37 4.21
C GLU A 230 -31.10 -32.41 4.54
N GLU A 231 -31.93 -32.16 5.56
CA GLU A 231 -33.07 -33.04 5.90
C GLU A 231 -34.10 -33.11 4.75
N LYS A 232 -34.35 -31.99 4.06
CA LYS A 232 -35.23 -31.97 2.87
C LYS A 232 -34.65 -32.73 1.68
N THR A 233 -33.32 -32.79 1.52
CA THR A 233 -32.68 -33.61 0.48
C THR A 233 -32.66 -35.11 0.81
N ILE A 234 -32.71 -35.50 2.09
CA ILE A 234 -32.72 -36.92 2.51
C ILE A 234 -34.12 -37.55 2.39
N LYS A 235 -35.19 -36.74 2.40
CA LYS A 235 -36.56 -37.21 2.12
C LYS A 235 -36.98 -36.80 0.70
N PRO A 236 -36.75 -37.62 -0.34
CA PRO A 236 -37.24 -37.30 -1.67
C PRO A 236 -38.76 -37.39 -1.69
N ASN A 237 -39.35 -36.37 -2.30
CA ASN A 237 -40.75 -36.16 -2.57
C ASN A 237 -41.47 -37.41 -3.13
N PRO A 238 -42.56 -37.91 -2.51
CA PRO A 238 -43.57 -38.70 -3.21
C PRO A 238 -44.73 -37.77 -3.57
N SER A 239 -44.69 -37.19 -4.76
CA SER A 239 -45.91 -36.66 -5.40
C SER A 239 -46.55 -37.78 -6.20
N GLU A 240 -47.69 -38.29 -5.73
CA GLU A 240 -48.90 -38.65 -6.48
C GLU A 240 -49.76 -39.62 -5.66
N ILE A 241 -50.97 -39.18 -5.25
CA ILE A 241 -52.26 -39.84 -5.49
C ILE A 241 -53.34 -38.78 -5.21
N VAL A 242 -54.30 -38.73 -6.14
CA VAL A 242 -55.32 -37.71 -6.36
C VAL A 242 -56.53 -37.86 -5.37
N PRO A 243 -57.63 -37.09 -5.51
CA PRO A 243 -58.31 -36.41 -4.40
C PRO A 243 -59.46 -37.24 -3.80
N LYS A 244 -59.89 -36.90 -2.58
CA LYS A 244 -61.26 -37.17 -2.13
C LYS A 244 -61.84 -35.97 -1.40
N GLU A 245 -62.88 -35.43 -2.01
CA GLU A 245 -63.95 -34.73 -1.31
C GLU A 245 -64.48 -35.64 -0.19
N GLU A 246 -64.58 -35.13 1.03
CA GLU A 246 -65.72 -35.47 1.88
C GLU A 246 -66.00 -34.31 2.84
N GLN A 247 -67.27 -33.95 2.87
CA GLN A 247 -67.89 -32.87 3.62
C GLN A 247 -68.01 -33.21 5.12
N LEU A 248 -68.69 -32.32 5.85
CA LEU A 248 -69.12 -32.35 7.26
C LEU A 248 -68.07 -31.83 8.24
N SER A 249 -68.14 -30.57 8.70
CA SER A 249 -69.15 -29.93 9.57
C SER A 249 -68.75 -29.97 11.03
N GLU A 250 -68.97 -28.81 11.67
CA GLU A 250 -69.09 -28.56 13.12
C GLU A 250 -67.80 -28.30 13.92
N GLN A 251 -67.48 -27.00 14.02
CA GLN A 251 -67.67 -26.14 15.20
C GLN A 251 -67.19 -26.59 16.62
N PRO A 252 -66.98 -25.60 17.52
CA PRO A 252 -65.79 -25.51 18.38
C PRO A 252 -66.07 -25.82 19.86
N SER A 253 -65.00 -25.94 20.63
CA SER A 253 -64.86 -25.39 22.00
C SER A 253 -63.38 -25.30 22.35
#